data_AF-A0A7C7EFL9-F1
#
_entry.id   AF-A0A7C7EFL9-F1
#
_cell.length_a   1.000
_cell.length_b   1.000
_cell.length_c   1.000
_cell.angle_alpha   90.00
_cell.angle_beta   90.00
_cell.angle_gamma   90.00
#
_symmetry.space_group_name_H-M   'P 1'
#
loop_
_entity.id
_entity.type
_entity.pdbx_description
1 polymer ?
#
loop_
_entity_poly.entity_id
_entity_poly.type
_entity_poly.pdbx_seq_one_letter_code
_entity_poly.pdbx_strand_id
1 'polypeptide(L)'
;MSMINIEPSSIPDYRSEYIDLKLKEFIHHNNIRRWPLDCVAILKKLVETSQYGITCIKLSGSLPDWLDAATQYDRAAGSYIIILNRSKVHYPFQKSSHRRLNFTIAHEVGHIVLEHLLVHPDCRTKEYEPEAELEADEFAARLLMPVNLLCSFNYYSIDDVSSWLNVSNSALITRLVKTGRVDLLSARKVKSCTRCGNIRFSSHAGFCGVCGHLVSGGLRGIRRIYYPDEICMDAFKRAVVCPGCSRDVRNAAGETCPYCRTFIFNFCSDYLYTIQKNDNSMPHKNDSSCSYANPAFARFCEICGKPTLYNTLGFFREWQEIYYSDKI
;
A
#
# COMPACT_ATOMS: atom_id res chain seq x y z
N MET A 1 -13.53 45.30 -18.41
CA MET A 1 -12.54 45.24 -17.31
C MET A 1 -12.05 43.82 -17.21
N SER A 2 -10.73 43.67 -17.33
CA SER A 2 -9.97 42.44 -17.58
C SER A 2 -10.27 41.32 -16.58
N MET A 3 -10.66 40.16 -17.10
CA MET A 3 -10.51 38.89 -16.38
C MET A 3 -9.01 38.63 -16.24
N ILE A 4 -8.51 38.75 -15.01
CA ILE A 4 -7.16 38.30 -14.68
C ILE A 4 -7.19 36.78 -14.79
N ASN A 5 -6.60 36.24 -15.86
CA ASN A 5 -6.20 34.84 -15.93
C ASN A 5 -5.10 34.65 -14.90
N ILE A 6 -5.48 34.27 -13.67
CA ILE A 6 -4.54 33.74 -12.70
C ILE A 6 -4.21 32.33 -13.18
N GLU A 7 -3.10 32.16 -13.89
CA GLU A 7 -2.55 30.83 -14.09
C GLU A 7 -2.35 30.20 -12.70
N PRO A 8 -2.84 28.98 -12.46
CA PRO A 8 -2.62 28.33 -11.17
C PRO A 8 -1.11 28.25 -10.95
N SER A 9 -0.64 28.80 -9.83
CA SER A 9 0.76 28.78 -9.45
C SER A 9 1.25 27.33 -9.41
N SER A 10 1.99 26.95 -10.45
CA SER A 10 2.57 25.61 -10.57
C SER A 10 3.96 25.62 -9.95
N ILE A 11 4.28 24.58 -9.19
CA ILE A 11 5.62 24.40 -8.62
C ILE A 11 6.58 24.21 -9.80
N PRO A 12 7.64 25.02 -9.94
CA PRO A 12 8.62 24.87 -11.01
C PRO A 12 9.26 23.48 -11.01
N ASP A 13 9.62 22.96 -12.19
CA ASP A 13 10.13 21.59 -12.35
C ASP A 13 11.31 21.27 -11.43
N TYR A 14 12.29 22.17 -11.32
CA TYR A 14 13.46 21.95 -10.45
C TYR A 14 13.10 21.83 -8.96
N ARG A 15 12.06 22.54 -8.51
CA ARG A 15 11.56 22.45 -7.13
C ARG A 15 10.76 21.16 -6.92
N SER A 16 9.98 20.79 -7.93
CA SER A 16 9.28 19.50 -7.96
C SER A 16 10.25 18.31 -7.92
N GLU A 17 11.37 18.37 -8.65
CA GLU A 17 12.44 17.36 -8.61
C GLU A 17 13.15 17.32 -7.26
N TYR A 18 13.38 18.47 -6.63
CA TYR A 18 13.93 18.56 -5.29
C TYR A 18 13.01 17.90 -4.24
N ILE A 19 11.69 18.10 -4.34
CA ILE A 19 10.71 17.39 -3.51
C ILE A 19 10.83 15.88 -3.69
N ASP A 20 10.95 15.39 -4.93
CA ASP A 20 11.10 13.95 -5.19
C ASP A 20 12.39 13.38 -4.58
N LEU A 21 13.49 14.13 -4.65
CA LEU A 21 14.76 13.75 -4.03
C LEU A 21 14.59 13.61 -2.51
N LYS A 22 14.10 14.66 -1.86
CA LYS A 22 13.91 14.69 -0.40
C LYS A 22 12.89 13.65 0.08
N LEU A 23 11.85 13.40 -0.71
CA LEU A 23 10.87 12.35 -0.42
C LEU A 23 11.51 10.95 -0.46
N LYS A 24 12.35 10.65 -1.45
CA LYS A 24 13.08 9.37 -1.54
C LYS A 24 14.02 9.19 -0.36
N GLU A 25 14.76 10.22 0.01
CA GLU A 25 15.61 10.22 1.21
C GLU A 25 14.79 9.97 2.47
N PHE A 26 13.66 10.66 2.64
CA PHE A 26 12.77 10.48 3.77
C PHE A 26 12.24 9.05 3.86
N ILE A 27 11.74 8.49 2.76
CA ILE A 27 11.24 7.10 2.70
C ILE A 27 12.34 6.10 3.06
N HIS A 28 13.54 6.30 2.50
CA HIS A 28 14.70 5.42 2.72
C HIS A 28 15.16 5.46 4.19
N HIS A 29 15.44 6.65 4.74
CA HIS A 29 15.92 6.81 6.11
C HIS A 29 14.92 6.30 7.15
N ASN A 30 13.62 6.40 6.88
CA ASN A 30 12.58 5.94 7.79
C ASN A 30 12.16 4.48 7.59
N ASN A 31 12.78 3.77 6.62
CA ASN A 31 12.42 2.40 6.23
C ASN A 31 10.93 2.25 5.92
N ILE A 32 10.34 3.24 5.24
CA ILE A 32 8.93 3.20 4.86
C ILE A 32 8.78 2.23 3.68
N ARG A 33 8.09 1.12 3.93
CA ARG A 33 7.87 0.05 2.94
C ARG A 33 6.40 -0.33 2.76
N ARG A 34 5.50 0.27 3.54
CA ARG A 34 4.09 -0.15 3.62
C ARG A 34 3.16 1.04 3.66
N TRP A 35 2.08 0.97 2.89
CA TRP A 35 0.93 1.86 2.95
C TRP A 35 -0.29 1.13 3.51
N PRO A 36 -1.30 1.84 4.04
CA PRO A 36 -1.33 3.29 4.24
C PRO A 36 -0.38 3.77 5.33
N LEU A 37 0.07 5.02 5.22
CA LEU A 37 0.91 5.64 6.23
C LEU A 37 0.05 6.19 7.37
N ASP A 38 0.57 6.00 8.57
CA ASP A 38 0.09 6.66 9.78
C ASP A 38 1.16 7.66 10.23
N CYS A 39 0.97 8.91 9.84
CA CYS A 39 1.89 9.99 10.17
C CYS A 39 1.90 10.30 11.67
N VAL A 40 0.85 9.95 12.44
CA VAL A 40 0.89 10.07 13.90
C VAL A 40 1.91 9.08 14.46
N ALA A 41 1.92 7.85 13.97
CA ALA A 41 2.91 6.85 14.37
C ALA A 41 4.33 7.21 13.89
N ILE A 42 4.48 7.68 12.64
CA ILE A 42 5.77 8.13 12.12
C ILE A 42 6.31 9.30 12.93
N LEU A 43 5.50 10.33 13.19
CA LEU A 43 5.94 11.51 13.91
C LEU A 43 6.38 11.18 15.34
N LYS A 44 5.67 10.27 16.04
CA LYS A 44 6.11 9.78 17.36
C LYS A 44 7.51 9.18 17.30
N LYS A 45 7.77 8.31 16.32
CA LYS A 45 9.10 7.71 16.11
C LYS A 45 10.17 8.76 15.81
N LEU A 46 9.87 9.76 14.97
CA LEU A 46 10.81 10.85 14.65
C LEU A 46 11.21 11.63 15.91
N VAL A 47 10.26 11.90 16.80
CA VAL A 47 10.51 12.60 18.07
C VAL A 47 11.31 11.73 19.04
N GLU A 48 10.93 10.47 19.21
CA GLU A 48 11.63 9.51 20.08
C GLU A 48 13.09 9.33 19.69
N THR A 49 13.39 9.43 18.40
CA THR A 49 14.74 9.29 17.85
C THR A 49 15.45 10.62 17.59
N SER A 50 14.78 11.76 17.87
CA SER A 50 15.24 13.12 17.54
C SER A 50 15.68 13.27 16.07
N GLN A 51 15.07 12.49 15.18
CA GLN A 51 15.42 12.47 13.76
C GLN A 51 14.95 13.78 13.10
N TYR A 52 15.74 14.30 12.15
CA TYR A 52 15.53 15.62 11.54
C TYR A 52 15.52 16.78 12.56
N GLY A 53 16.03 16.58 13.77
CA GLY A 53 16.04 17.60 14.83
C GLY A 53 14.66 17.84 15.47
N ILE A 54 13.67 16.96 15.24
CA ILE A 54 12.34 17.08 15.85
C ILE A 54 12.40 16.60 17.29
N THR A 55 12.19 17.49 18.25
CA THR A 55 12.38 17.17 19.68
C THR A 55 11.08 17.10 20.46
N CYS A 56 10.00 17.73 19.98
CA CYS A 56 8.77 17.81 20.74
C CYS A 56 7.52 17.99 19.87
N ILE A 57 6.40 17.42 20.33
CA ILE A 57 5.05 17.70 19.84
C ILE A 57 4.28 18.38 20.97
N LYS A 58 3.68 19.54 20.70
CA LYS A 58 2.83 20.25 21.66
C LYS A 58 1.39 20.28 21.19
N LEU A 59 0.46 20.07 22.11
CA LEU A 59 -0.96 20.29 21.88
C LEU A 59 -1.37 21.65 22.44
N SER A 60 -1.69 22.58 21.56
CA SER A 60 -2.12 23.92 21.96
C SER A 60 -3.62 24.10 21.74
N GLY A 61 -4.31 24.62 22.75
CA GLY A 61 -5.70 25.09 22.63
C GLY A 61 -5.82 26.57 22.26
N SER A 62 -4.70 27.29 22.16
CA SER A 62 -4.67 28.72 21.84
C SER A 62 -4.36 29.02 20.37
N LEU A 63 -4.17 28.00 19.53
CA LEU A 63 -4.05 28.23 18.10
C LEU A 63 -5.39 28.69 17.52
N PRO A 64 -5.39 29.66 16.60
CA PRO A 64 -6.60 30.05 15.89
C PRO A 64 -7.28 28.87 15.21
N ASP A 65 -8.61 28.89 15.10
CA ASP A 65 -9.39 27.77 14.54
C ASP A 65 -9.09 27.45 13.07
N TRP A 66 -8.53 28.42 12.32
CA TRP A 66 -8.12 28.26 10.92
C TRP A 66 -6.76 27.56 10.78
N LEU A 67 -5.98 27.47 11.85
CA LEU A 67 -4.64 26.88 11.86
C LEU A 67 -4.69 25.50 12.51
N ASP A 68 -4.42 24.46 11.73
CA ASP A 68 -4.45 23.07 12.21
C ASP A 68 -3.17 22.68 12.96
N ALA A 69 -2.04 23.19 12.51
CA ALA A 69 -0.73 22.99 13.10
C ALA A 69 0.22 24.11 12.70
N ALA A 70 1.36 24.16 13.38
CA ALA A 70 2.50 24.99 12.99
C ALA A 70 3.79 24.35 13.47
N THR A 71 4.85 24.52 12.70
CA THR A 71 6.21 24.13 13.10
C THR A 71 7.05 25.34 13.45
N GLN A 72 7.75 25.25 14.59
CA GLN A 72 8.70 26.26 15.04
C GLN A 72 10.12 25.69 15.02
N TYR A 73 11.06 26.49 14.55
CA TYR A 73 12.48 26.16 14.58
C TYR A 73 13.21 27.02 15.62
N ASP A 74 13.82 26.36 16.61
CA ASP A 74 14.71 26.98 17.58
C ASP A 74 16.14 26.99 17.02
N ARG A 75 16.60 28.16 16.58
CA ARG A 75 17.95 28.35 16.03
C ARG A 75 19.06 28.12 17.04
N ALA A 76 18.82 28.38 18.33
CA ALA A 76 19.84 28.22 19.36
C ALA A 76 20.05 26.75 19.70
N ALA A 77 18.97 25.98 19.76
CA ALA A 77 19.02 24.54 20.00
C ALA A 77 19.21 23.71 18.72
N GLY A 78 19.01 24.31 17.54
CA GLY A 78 19.03 23.60 16.25
C GLY A 78 17.92 22.56 16.14
N SER A 79 16.75 22.82 16.73
CA SER A 79 15.68 21.82 16.86
C SER A 79 14.30 22.33 16.47
N TYR A 80 13.40 21.41 16.15
CA TYR A 80 12.03 21.67 15.73
C TYR A 80 11.01 21.23 16.76
N ILE A 81 9.97 22.05 16.92
CA ILE A 81 8.79 21.75 17.72
C ILE A 81 7.56 21.85 16.81
N ILE A 82 6.79 20.77 16.72
CA ILE A 82 5.52 20.77 16.00
C ILE A 82 4.39 21.03 17.00
N ILE A 83 3.56 22.03 16.73
CA ILE A 83 2.43 22.43 17.56
C ILE A 83 1.15 22.07 16.81
N LEU A 84 0.35 21.14 17.36
CA LEU A 84 -0.93 20.76 16.78
C LEU A 84 -2.07 21.46 17.53
N ASN A 85 -3.09 21.89 16.78
CA ASN A 85 -4.30 22.45 17.36
C ASN A 85 -5.11 21.34 18.06
N ARG A 86 -5.23 21.44 19.38
CA ARG A 86 -5.88 20.41 20.21
C ARG A 86 -7.31 20.10 19.74
N SER A 87 -8.05 21.08 19.23
CA SER A 87 -9.43 20.88 18.78
C SER A 87 -9.54 20.11 17.45
N LYS A 88 -8.43 19.99 16.71
CA LYS A 88 -8.35 19.32 15.40
C LYS A 88 -7.70 17.93 15.47
N VAL A 89 -7.13 17.58 16.61
CA VAL A 89 -6.48 16.27 16.82
C VAL A 89 -7.54 15.22 17.15
N HIS A 90 -7.95 14.47 16.12
CA HIS A 90 -8.84 13.32 16.27
C HIS A 90 -8.15 12.04 15.80
N TYR A 91 -7.77 11.20 16.77
CA TYR A 91 -7.10 9.92 16.53
C TYR A 91 -7.63 8.87 17.52
N PRO A 92 -7.93 7.63 17.11
CA PRO A 92 -7.73 7.05 15.77
C PRO A 92 -8.68 7.62 14.70
N PHE A 93 -8.33 7.43 13.42
CA PHE A 93 -9.04 8.00 12.27
C PHE A 93 -10.39 7.31 12.00
N GLN A 94 -11.45 7.74 12.67
CA GLN A 94 -12.78 7.13 12.52
C GLN A 94 -13.62 7.72 11.37
N LYS A 95 -13.41 9.00 11.02
CA LYS A 95 -14.18 9.72 10.01
C LYS A 95 -13.26 10.48 9.05
N SER A 96 -13.78 10.86 7.89
CA SER A 96 -13.05 11.62 6.86
C SER A 96 -12.42 12.91 7.39
N SER A 97 -13.09 13.64 8.28
CA SER A 97 -12.55 14.85 8.91
C SER A 97 -11.36 14.55 9.84
N HIS A 98 -11.35 13.41 10.53
CA HIS A 98 -10.26 13.03 11.43
C HIS A 98 -8.96 12.77 10.66
N ARG A 99 -9.09 12.24 9.42
CA ARG A 99 -7.95 11.93 8.53
C ARG A 99 -7.22 13.17 8.03
N ARG A 100 -7.77 14.38 8.20
CA ARG A 100 -7.08 15.65 7.93
C ARG A 100 -5.79 15.77 8.76
N LEU A 101 -5.82 15.29 10.01
CA LEU A 101 -4.64 15.25 10.89
C LEU A 101 -3.45 14.53 10.23
N ASN A 102 -3.68 13.44 9.50
CA ASN A 102 -2.62 12.68 8.85
C ASN A 102 -1.90 13.50 7.77
N PHE A 103 -2.67 14.29 7.01
CA PHE A 103 -2.15 15.20 6.00
C PHE A 103 -1.44 16.39 6.65
N THR A 104 -2.05 17.01 7.66
CA THR A 104 -1.43 18.12 8.42
C THR A 104 -0.06 17.72 8.97
N ILE A 105 0.07 16.55 9.59
CA ILE A 105 1.38 16.09 10.08
C ILE A 105 2.38 15.90 8.94
N ALA A 106 1.97 15.29 7.83
CA ALA A 106 2.86 15.12 6.68
C ALA A 106 3.31 16.46 6.08
N HIS A 107 2.44 17.46 6.09
CA HIS A 107 2.72 18.83 5.64
C HIS A 107 3.76 19.51 6.56
N GLU A 108 3.58 19.46 7.88
CA GLU A 108 4.57 19.98 8.84
C GLU A 108 5.93 19.29 8.71
N VAL A 109 5.93 17.97 8.54
CA VAL A 109 7.16 17.21 8.24
C VAL A 109 7.77 17.65 6.92
N GLY A 110 6.95 17.99 5.92
CA GLY A 110 7.39 18.57 4.65
C GLY A 110 8.17 19.87 4.84
N HIS A 111 7.68 20.81 5.65
CA HIS A 111 8.42 22.05 5.95
C HIS A 111 9.80 21.79 6.56
N ILE A 112 9.92 20.76 7.40
CA ILE A 112 11.19 20.39 8.04
C ILE A 112 12.12 19.74 7.02
N VAL A 113 11.63 18.73 6.29
CA VAL A 113 12.42 17.92 5.34
C VAL A 113 12.89 18.76 4.14
N LEU A 114 12.08 19.72 3.69
CA LEU A 114 12.42 20.65 2.63
C LEU A 114 13.18 21.89 3.12
N GLU A 115 13.48 21.96 4.42
CA GLU A 115 14.32 23.00 5.05
C GLU A 115 13.74 24.43 4.95
N HIS A 116 12.43 24.57 4.77
CA HIS A 116 11.75 25.87 4.60
C HIS A 116 11.93 26.80 5.80
N LEU A 117 12.14 26.25 6.99
CA LEU A 117 12.31 27.02 8.23
C LEU A 117 13.75 27.52 8.45
N LEU A 118 14.73 27.01 7.68
CA LEU A 118 16.14 27.41 7.79
C LEU A 118 16.45 28.70 7.03
N VAL A 119 15.63 29.06 6.02
CA VAL A 119 15.83 30.28 5.24
C VAL A 119 15.64 31.51 6.11
N HIS A 120 16.65 32.38 6.12
CA HIS A 120 16.64 33.60 6.92
C HIS A 120 15.50 34.54 6.47
N PRO A 121 14.72 35.16 7.39
CA PRO A 121 13.64 36.08 7.06
C PRO A 121 14.03 37.17 6.06
N ASP A 122 15.23 37.75 6.21
CA ASP A 122 15.73 38.79 5.29
C ASP A 122 15.97 38.30 3.86
N CYS A 123 16.07 36.98 3.67
CA CYS A 123 16.23 36.34 2.35
C CYS A 123 14.89 35.89 1.76
N ARG A 124 13.77 36.03 2.49
CA ARG A 124 12.45 35.60 2.02
C ARG A 124 11.85 36.68 1.14
N THR A 125 11.47 36.30 -0.08
CA THR A 125 10.63 37.14 -0.94
C THR A 125 9.18 37.10 -0.45
N LYS A 126 8.32 37.94 -1.03
CA LYS A 126 6.88 37.91 -0.72
C LYS A 126 6.22 36.61 -1.17
N GLU A 127 6.76 35.97 -2.20
CA GLU A 127 6.30 34.69 -2.73
C GLU A 127 6.81 33.48 -1.93
N TYR A 128 7.80 33.67 -1.04
CA TYR A 128 8.45 32.57 -0.34
C TYR A 128 7.49 31.72 0.51
N GLU A 129 6.68 32.34 1.35
CA GLU A 129 5.74 31.60 2.22
C GLU A 129 4.68 30.85 1.38
N PRO A 130 3.99 31.49 0.41
CA PRO A 130 3.08 30.76 -0.49
C PRO A 130 3.74 29.58 -1.23
N GLU A 131 4.98 29.73 -1.71
CA GLU A 131 5.72 28.66 -2.36
C GLU A 131 6.02 27.52 -1.38
N ALA A 132 6.54 27.83 -0.19
CA ALA A 132 6.87 26.86 0.84
C ALA A 132 5.66 26.03 1.29
N GLU A 133 4.49 26.66 1.43
CA GLU A 133 3.22 25.99 1.74
C GLU A 133 2.79 25.05 0.60
N LEU A 134 2.88 25.49 -0.66
CA LEU A 134 2.53 24.68 -1.83
C LEU A 134 3.44 23.44 -1.94
N GLU A 135 4.72 23.60 -1.65
CA GLU A 135 5.70 22.52 -1.67
C GLU A 135 5.52 21.53 -0.52
N ALA A 136 5.24 22.01 0.70
CA ALA A 136 4.92 21.16 1.83
C ALA A 136 3.63 20.33 1.58
N ASP A 137 2.61 20.96 0.99
CA ASP A 137 1.41 20.27 0.52
C ASP A 137 1.71 19.19 -0.53
N GLU A 138 2.57 19.50 -1.50
CA GLU A 138 2.94 18.55 -2.55
C GLU A 138 3.78 17.39 -2.00
N PHE A 139 4.70 17.65 -1.08
CA PHE A 139 5.43 16.62 -0.33
C PHE A 139 4.47 15.69 0.42
N ALA A 140 3.55 16.24 1.21
CA ALA A 140 2.55 15.48 1.96
C ALA A 140 1.68 14.62 1.03
N ALA A 141 1.25 15.21 -0.09
CA ALA A 141 0.41 14.52 -1.07
C ALA A 141 1.15 13.38 -1.78
N ARG A 142 2.43 13.55 -2.14
CA ARG A 142 3.26 12.50 -2.74
C ARG A 142 3.56 11.36 -1.76
N LEU A 143 3.83 11.69 -0.49
CA LEU A 143 4.10 10.72 0.57
C LEU A 143 2.88 9.84 0.87
N LEU A 144 1.72 10.48 1.08
CA LEU A 144 0.49 9.78 1.48
C LEU A 144 -0.23 9.11 0.31
N MET A 145 -0.15 9.71 -0.88
CA MET A 145 -0.88 9.27 -2.07
C MET A 145 0.02 9.23 -3.32
N PRO A 146 1.01 8.31 -3.36
CA PRO A 146 1.82 8.07 -4.56
C PRO A 146 0.95 7.73 -5.77
N VAL A 147 1.35 8.19 -6.97
CA VAL A 147 0.56 7.98 -8.19
C VAL A 147 0.38 6.49 -8.50
N ASN A 148 1.42 5.68 -8.35
CA ASN A 148 1.35 4.22 -8.55
C ASN A 148 0.33 3.54 -7.62
N LEU A 149 0.25 4.01 -6.37
CA LEU A 149 -0.71 3.55 -5.38
C LEU A 149 -2.14 3.94 -5.77
N LEU A 150 -2.37 5.19 -6.21
CA LEU A 150 -3.66 5.64 -6.74
C LEU A 150 -4.12 4.79 -7.94
N CYS A 151 -3.19 4.46 -8.83
CA CYS A 151 -3.45 3.65 -10.02
C CYS A 151 -3.91 2.21 -9.72
N SER A 152 -3.71 1.71 -8.49
CA SER A 152 -4.03 0.34 -8.12
C SER A 152 -5.39 0.20 -7.42
N PHE A 153 -6.17 1.28 -7.27
CA PHE A 153 -7.53 1.19 -6.70
C PHE A 153 -8.63 0.97 -7.73
N ASN A 154 -9.69 0.29 -7.32
CA ASN A 154 -11.03 0.39 -7.88
C ASN A 154 -11.81 1.47 -7.11
N TYR A 155 -12.06 2.61 -7.74
CA TYR A 155 -12.84 3.69 -7.14
C TYR A 155 -14.34 3.37 -7.20
N TYR A 156 -14.82 2.42 -6.39
CA TYR A 156 -16.25 2.20 -6.17
C TYR A 156 -16.86 3.28 -5.27
N SER A 157 -16.06 3.76 -4.31
CA SER A 157 -16.38 4.82 -3.37
C SER A 157 -15.12 5.64 -3.11
N ILE A 158 -15.25 6.97 -3.13
CA ILE A 158 -14.17 7.87 -2.70
C ILE A 158 -13.87 7.66 -1.22
N ASP A 159 -14.89 7.41 -0.40
CA ASP A 159 -14.73 7.26 1.04
C ASP A 159 -13.95 5.99 1.39
N ASP A 160 -14.20 4.88 0.69
CA ASP A 160 -13.47 3.62 0.93
C ASP A 160 -11.98 3.79 0.61
N VAL A 161 -11.66 4.45 -0.51
CA VAL A 161 -10.27 4.67 -0.93
C VAL A 161 -9.57 5.69 -0.03
N SER A 162 -10.24 6.78 0.33
CA SER A 162 -9.66 7.79 1.24
C SER A 162 -9.46 7.23 2.66
N SER A 163 -10.40 6.41 3.12
CA SER A 163 -10.31 5.69 4.38
C SER A 163 -9.14 4.72 4.37
N TRP A 164 -8.98 3.92 3.30
CA TRP A 164 -7.82 3.05 3.15
C TRP A 164 -6.51 3.84 3.19
N LEU A 165 -6.44 5.00 2.52
CA LEU A 165 -5.23 5.84 2.45
C LEU A 165 -4.99 6.70 3.71
N ASN A 166 -5.86 6.66 4.71
CA ASN A 166 -5.83 7.55 5.87
C ASN A 166 -5.81 9.06 5.50
N VAL A 167 -6.57 9.47 4.48
CA VAL A 167 -6.71 10.89 4.07
C VAL A 167 -8.18 11.30 3.98
N SER A 168 -8.45 12.62 3.97
CA SER A 168 -9.81 13.12 3.75
C SER A 168 -10.27 12.92 2.29
N ASN A 169 -11.58 12.93 2.06
CA ASN A 169 -12.13 12.86 0.69
C ASN A 169 -11.63 14.03 -0.17
N SER A 170 -11.58 15.23 0.41
CA SER A 170 -11.11 16.43 -0.29
C SER A 170 -9.64 16.33 -0.68
N ALA A 171 -8.78 15.78 0.19
CA ALA A 171 -7.36 15.58 -0.12
C ALA A 171 -7.18 14.59 -1.28
N LEU A 172 -7.90 13.46 -1.28
CA LEU A 172 -7.86 12.48 -2.36
C LEU A 172 -8.34 13.08 -3.70
N ILE A 173 -9.48 13.79 -3.71
CA ILE A 173 -10.00 14.43 -4.92
C ILE A 173 -9.01 15.47 -5.45
N THR A 174 -8.46 16.32 -4.57
CA THR A 174 -7.46 17.33 -4.95
C THR A 174 -6.25 16.67 -5.59
N ARG A 175 -5.76 15.57 -5.02
CA ARG A 175 -4.63 14.82 -5.57
C ARG A 175 -4.93 14.24 -6.96
N LEU A 176 -6.11 13.68 -7.17
CA LEU A 176 -6.52 13.16 -8.48
C LEU A 176 -6.61 14.29 -9.52
N VAL A 177 -7.13 15.46 -9.16
CA VAL A 177 -7.17 16.63 -10.05
C VAL A 177 -5.75 17.09 -10.41
N LYS A 178 -4.90 17.32 -9.39
CA LYS A 178 -3.52 17.80 -9.60
C LYS A 178 -2.66 16.84 -10.45
N THR A 179 -2.87 15.53 -10.30
CA THR A 179 -2.14 14.51 -11.08
C THR A 179 -2.77 14.21 -12.45
N GLY A 180 -3.88 14.88 -12.81
CA GLY A 180 -4.61 14.60 -14.04
C GLY A 180 -5.26 13.21 -14.06
N ARG A 181 -5.48 12.60 -12.89
CA ARG A 181 -5.96 11.22 -12.73
C ARG A 181 -7.44 11.07 -12.35
N VAL A 182 -8.24 12.09 -12.66
CA VAL A 182 -9.70 12.05 -12.45
C VAL A 182 -10.36 10.93 -13.27
N ASP A 183 -9.71 10.48 -14.35
CA ASP A 183 -10.10 9.30 -15.14
C ASP A 183 -10.30 8.03 -14.29
N LEU A 184 -9.55 7.88 -13.20
CA LEU A 184 -9.65 6.72 -12.31
C LEU A 184 -11.03 6.56 -11.66
N LEU A 185 -11.77 7.66 -11.49
CA LEU A 185 -13.10 7.64 -10.89
C LEU A 185 -14.11 6.93 -11.80
N SER A 186 -14.04 7.17 -13.10
CA SER A 186 -14.90 6.56 -14.12
C SER A 186 -14.30 5.30 -14.76
N ALA A 187 -13.03 5.00 -14.50
CA ALA A 187 -12.36 3.82 -15.04
C ALA A 187 -13.13 2.53 -14.77
N ARG A 188 -13.08 1.62 -15.75
CA ARG A 188 -13.70 0.29 -15.67
C ARG A 188 -13.18 -0.44 -14.43
N LYS A 189 -14.11 -0.88 -13.58
CA LYS A 189 -13.78 -1.60 -12.36
C LYS A 189 -13.35 -3.03 -12.70
N VAL A 190 -12.28 -3.49 -12.07
CA VAL A 190 -11.71 -4.84 -12.26
C VAL A 190 -12.19 -5.72 -11.12
N LYS A 191 -12.66 -6.93 -11.43
CA LYS A 191 -12.99 -7.93 -10.39
C LYS A 191 -11.76 -8.19 -9.55
N SER A 192 -11.85 -7.97 -8.24
CA SER A 192 -10.76 -8.20 -7.33
C SER A 192 -11.22 -8.71 -5.97
N CYS A 193 -10.34 -9.45 -5.31
CA CYS A 193 -10.61 -9.96 -3.97
C CYS A 193 -10.79 -8.80 -2.98
N THR A 194 -11.86 -8.84 -2.20
CA THR A 194 -12.17 -7.84 -1.17
C THR A 194 -11.15 -7.80 -0.03
N ARG A 195 -10.39 -8.88 0.17
CA ARG A 195 -9.38 -8.99 1.23
C ARG A 195 -7.97 -8.63 0.79
N CYS A 196 -7.52 -9.16 -0.35
CA CYS A 196 -6.13 -9.03 -0.80
C CYS A 196 -5.98 -8.36 -2.17
N GLY A 197 -7.07 -7.89 -2.77
CA GLY A 197 -7.04 -7.22 -4.07
C GLY A 197 -6.64 -8.11 -5.27
N ASN A 198 -6.42 -9.42 -5.08
CA ASN A 198 -6.07 -10.33 -6.17
C ASN A 198 -7.05 -10.20 -7.33
N ILE A 199 -6.54 -10.06 -8.56
CA ILE A 199 -7.34 -9.95 -9.79
C ILE A 199 -7.33 -11.23 -10.64
N ARG A 200 -6.58 -12.26 -10.23
CA ARG A 200 -6.41 -13.52 -10.96
C ARG A 200 -7.32 -14.59 -10.38
N PHE A 201 -8.27 -15.10 -11.16
CA PHE A 201 -9.22 -16.13 -10.74
C PHE A 201 -9.45 -17.14 -11.86
N SER A 202 -9.43 -18.43 -11.54
CA SER A 202 -9.93 -19.47 -12.43
C SER A 202 -11.45 -19.39 -12.59
N SER A 203 -12.00 -19.89 -13.70
CA SER A 203 -13.45 -19.83 -14.01
C SER A 203 -14.35 -20.43 -12.93
N HIS A 204 -13.85 -21.44 -12.20
CA HIS A 204 -14.59 -22.15 -11.14
C HIS A 204 -14.05 -21.86 -9.73
N ALA A 205 -13.32 -20.75 -9.57
CA ALA A 205 -12.78 -20.38 -8.26
C ALA A 205 -13.92 -20.03 -7.28
N GLY A 206 -14.10 -20.88 -6.27
CA GLY A 206 -14.93 -20.60 -5.11
C GLY A 206 -14.19 -19.79 -4.03
N PHE A 207 -12.86 -19.82 -4.04
CA PHE A 207 -12.00 -19.14 -3.09
C PHE A 207 -10.85 -18.41 -3.78
N CYS A 208 -10.34 -17.37 -3.13
CA CYS A 208 -9.23 -16.59 -3.63
C CYS A 208 -7.93 -17.37 -3.45
N GLY A 209 -7.24 -17.67 -4.55
CA GLY A 209 -5.98 -18.42 -4.51
C GLY A 209 -4.86 -17.76 -3.67
N VAL A 210 -4.95 -16.46 -3.38
CA VAL A 210 -3.91 -15.74 -2.61
C VAL A 210 -4.15 -15.74 -1.10
N CYS A 211 -5.40 -15.52 -0.67
CA CYS A 211 -5.73 -15.31 0.75
C CYS A 211 -6.80 -16.26 1.31
N GLY A 212 -7.30 -17.19 0.49
CA GLY A 212 -8.32 -18.17 0.87
C GLY A 212 -9.72 -17.59 1.11
N HIS A 213 -9.93 -16.28 0.88
CA HIS A 213 -11.25 -15.68 1.09
C HIS A 213 -12.27 -16.17 0.07
N LEU A 214 -13.52 -16.37 0.51
CA LEU A 214 -14.61 -16.81 -0.36
C LEU A 214 -14.83 -15.82 -1.51
N VAL A 215 -14.95 -16.35 -2.72
CA VAL A 215 -15.18 -15.60 -3.96
C VAL A 215 -16.67 -15.63 -4.26
N SER A 216 -17.47 -15.05 -3.36
CA SER A 216 -18.91 -14.86 -3.53
C SER A 216 -19.26 -13.37 -3.42
N GLY A 217 -20.34 -12.91 -4.06
CA GLY A 217 -20.82 -11.53 -3.87
C GLY A 217 -20.11 -10.45 -4.71
N GLY A 218 -19.66 -10.80 -5.92
CA GLY A 218 -19.35 -9.81 -6.96
C GLY A 218 -17.92 -9.24 -7.00
N LEU A 219 -16.98 -9.75 -6.19
CA LEU A 219 -15.54 -9.41 -6.25
C LEU A 219 -15.25 -7.90 -6.41
N ARG A 220 -15.80 -7.10 -5.49
CA ARG A 220 -15.69 -5.64 -5.51
C ARG A 220 -14.58 -5.13 -4.58
N GLY A 221 -13.40 -5.74 -4.63
CA GLY A 221 -12.27 -5.27 -3.85
C GLY A 221 -11.82 -3.87 -4.25
N ILE A 222 -11.44 -3.07 -3.27
CA ILE A 222 -11.00 -1.68 -3.50
C ILE A 222 -9.59 -1.60 -4.09
N ARG A 223 -8.76 -2.63 -3.90
CA ARG A 223 -7.42 -2.74 -4.50
C ARG A 223 -7.43 -3.72 -5.67
N ARG A 224 -6.54 -3.49 -6.63
CA ARG A 224 -6.26 -4.35 -7.80
C ARG A 224 -4.78 -4.72 -7.74
N ILE A 225 -4.51 -5.96 -7.33
CA ILE A 225 -3.15 -6.47 -7.13
C ILE A 225 -2.94 -7.67 -8.02
N TYR A 226 -1.90 -7.59 -8.84
CA TYR A 226 -1.38 -8.72 -9.58
C TYR A 226 -0.32 -9.41 -8.72
N TYR A 227 -0.60 -10.62 -8.27
CA TYR A 227 0.38 -11.44 -7.55
C TYR A 227 1.22 -12.21 -8.56
N PRO A 228 2.56 -12.05 -8.54
CA PRO A 228 3.43 -12.72 -9.49
C PRO A 228 3.51 -14.22 -9.22
N ASP A 229 3.84 -14.97 -10.27
CA ASP A 229 4.15 -16.38 -10.17
C ASP A 229 5.57 -16.52 -9.61
N GLU A 230 5.68 -16.80 -8.30
CA GLU A 230 6.98 -17.03 -7.63
C GLU A 230 7.61 -18.37 -8.03
N ILE A 231 6.79 -19.28 -8.55
CA ILE A 231 7.20 -20.59 -9.06
C ILE A 231 6.78 -20.66 -10.52
N CYS A 232 7.75 -20.80 -11.42
CA CYS A 232 7.46 -20.92 -12.85
C CYS A 232 6.75 -22.24 -13.15
N MET A 233 5.59 -22.16 -13.81
CA MET A 233 4.83 -23.32 -14.27
C MET A 233 4.56 -23.26 -15.78
N ASP A 234 4.33 -24.42 -16.39
CA ASP A 234 3.85 -24.54 -17.75
C ASP A 234 2.31 -24.38 -17.86
N ALA A 235 1.79 -24.53 -19.08
CA ALA A 235 0.36 -24.42 -19.36
C ALA A 235 -0.50 -25.50 -18.66
N PHE A 236 0.11 -26.58 -18.18
CA PHE A 236 -0.53 -27.68 -17.46
C PHE A 236 -0.38 -27.56 -15.94
N LYS A 237 0.04 -26.38 -15.43
CA LYS A 237 0.29 -26.09 -14.00
C LYS A 237 1.41 -26.92 -13.39
N ARG A 238 2.33 -27.40 -14.21
CA ARG A 238 3.48 -28.16 -13.78
C ARG A 238 4.68 -27.24 -13.64
N ALA A 239 5.38 -27.31 -12.51
CA ALA A 239 6.59 -26.55 -12.29
C ALA A 239 7.66 -26.91 -13.32
N VAL A 240 8.31 -25.90 -13.91
CA VAL A 240 9.44 -26.09 -14.84
C VAL A 240 10.77 -26.18 -14.10
N VAL A 241 10.84 -25.55 -12.93
CA VAL A 241 11.97 -25.62 -11.98
C VAL A 241 11.41 -26.07 -10.64
N CYS A 242 12.05 -27.06 -10.01
CA CYS A 242 11.58 -27.60 -8.74
C CYS A 242 11.72 -26.54 -7.63
N PRO A 243 10.65 -26.21 -6.90
CA PRO A 243 10.73 -25.20 -5.83
C PRO A 243 11.59 -25.66 -4.63
N GLY A 244 11.73 -26.98 -4.43
CA GLY A 244 12.50 -27.53 -3.30
C GLY A 244 14.02 -27.62 -3.53
N CYS A 245 14.48 -27.80 -4.77
CA CYS A 245 15.91 -27.98 -5.06
C CYS A 245 16.43 -27.14 -6.23
N SER A 246 15.59 -26.29 -6.82
CA SER A 246 15.91 -25.38 -7.92
C SER A 246 16.46 -26.03 -9.20
N ARG A 247 16.34 -27.36 -9.33
CA ARG A 247 16.72 -28.09 -10.55
C ARG A 247 15.63 -28.00 -11.61
N ASP A 248 16.04 -28.02 -12.88
CA ASP A 248 15.13 -28.15 -14.00
C ASP A 248 14.37 -29.48 -13.93
N VAL A 249 13.05 -29.40 -14.00
CA VAL A 249 12.15 -30.55 -13.97
C VAL A 249 11.14 -30.53 -15.12
N ARG A 250 11.39 -29.77 -16.19
CA ARG A 250 10.50 -29.69 -17.37
C ARG A 250 10.20 -31.06 -17.97
N ASN A 251 11.20 -31.94 -18.02
CA ASN A 251 11.11 -33.25 -18.64
C ASN A 251 10.94 -34.41 -17.65
N ALA A 252 10.77 -34.13 -16.35
CA ALA A 252 10.52 -35.19 -15.36
C ALA A 252 9.23 -35.98 -15.69
N ALA A 253 9.13 -37.23 -15.26
CA ALA A 253 7.87 -37.98 -15.31
C ALA A 253 7.21 -37.98 -13.93
N GLY A 254 5.88 -38.03 -13.90
CA GLY A 254 5.10 -38.10 -12.66
C GLY A 254 4.87 -36.75 -11.96
N GLU A 255 4.50 -36.82 -10.68
CA GLU A 255 4.03 -35.67 -9.89
C GLU A 255 5.07 -35.09 -8.94
N THR A 256 6.24 -35.74 -8.83
CA THR A 256 7.31 -35.36 -7.91
C THR A 256 8.63 -35.17 -8.63
N CYS A 257 9.48 -34.32 -8.06
CA CYS A 257 10.83 -34.09 -8.54
C CYS A 257 11.66 -35.38 -8.39
N PRO A 258 12.36 -35.84 -9.44
CA PRO A 258 13.17 -37.05 -9.37
C PRO A 258 14.37 -36.92 -8.42
N TYR A 259 14.79 -35.68 -8.09
CA TYR A 259 15.98 -35.41 -7.27
C TYR A 259 15.67 -35.27 -5.78
N CYS A 260 14.59 -34.58 -5.42
CA CYS A 260 14.28 -34.25 -4.03
C CYS A 260 12.86 -34.63 -3.60
N ARG A 261 12.08 -35.28 -4.48
CA ARG A 261 10.71 -35.76 -4.25
C ARG A 261 9.68 -34.67 -3.94
N THR A 262 10.04 -33.39 -3.94
CA THR A 262 9.08 -32.27 -3.88
C THR A 262 8.07 -32.38 -5.01
N PHE A 263 6.78 -32.19 -4.71
CA PHE A 263 5.75 -32.14 -5.74
C PHE A 263 6.05 -31.06 -6.78
N ILE A 264 5.84 -31.37 -8.06
CA ILE A 264 6.00 -30.42 -9.16
C ILE A 264 4.66 -29.83 -9.60
N PHE A 265 3.58 -30.11 -8.87
CA PHE A 265 2.28 -29.47 -9.00
C PHE A 265 1.87 -28.87 -7.65
N ASN A 266 1.21 -27.72 -7.69
CA ASN A 266 0.72 -27.03 -6.50
C ASN A 266 -0.65 -27.57 -6.05
N PHE A 267 -0.69 -28.82 -5.60
CA PHE A 267 -1.94 -29.46 -5.18
C PHE A 267 -2.52 -28.81 -3.90
N CYS A 268 -3.82 -28.99 -3.70
CA CYS A 268 -4.45 -28.77 -2.40
C CYS A 268 -3.76 -29.61 -1.31
N SER A 269 -3.66 -29.10 -0.08
CA SER A 269 -3.08 -29.84 1.04
C SER A 269 -3.78 -31.18 1.32
N ASP A 270 -5.07 -31.29 0.99
CA ASP A 270 -5.84 -32.53 1.16
C ASP A 270 -5.40 -33.68 0.24
N TYR A 271 -4.63 -33.38 -0.81
CA TYR A 271 -4.15 -34.39 -1.76
C TYR A 271 -3.34 -35.51 -1.08
N LEU A 272 -2.62 -35.18 0.01
CA LEU A 272 -1.87 -36.17 0.78
C LEU A 272 -2.78 -37.20 1.46
N TYR A 273 -4.00 -36.80 1.84
CA TYR A 273 -4.98 -37.73 2.41
C TYR A 273 -5.63 -38.61 1.33
N THR A 274 -5.78 -38.11 0.09
CA THR A 274 -6.32 -38.91 -1.01
C THR A 274 -5.40 -40.08 -1.38
N ILE A 275 -4.08 -39.85 -1.43
CA ILE A 275 -3.12 -40.89 -1.80
C ILE A 275 -2.95 -41.96 -0.70
N GLN A 276 -3.23 -41.62 0.56
CA GLN A 276 -3.16 -42.55 1.70
C GLN A 276 -4.39 -43.47 1.80
N LYS A 277 -5.56 -43.06 1.29
CA LYS A 277 -6.81 -43.83 1.31
C LYS A 277 -6.97 -44.84 0.17
N ASN A 278 -5.92 -45.11 -0.61
CA ASN A 278 -5.94 -46.13 -1.67
C ASN A 278 -6.00 -47.59 -1.16
N ASP A 279 -6.22 -47.84 0.14
CA ASP A 279 -6.80 -49.09 0.62
C ASP A 279 -8.32 -49.02 0.41
N ASN A 280 -8.87 -49.91 -0.44
CA ASN A 280 -10.26 -50.18 -0.91
C ASN A 280 -11.47 -49.85 0.02
N SER A 281 -11.42 -48.79 0.81
CA SER A 281 -12.41 -48.35 1.77
C SER A 281 -13.29 -47.30 1.09
N MET A 282 -14.59 -47.60 1.04
CA MET A 282 -15.58 -46.77 0.36
C MET A 282 -15.55 -45.34 0.93
N PRO A 283 -15.52 -44.29 0.08
CA PRO A 283 -15.51 -42.92 0.58
C PRO A 283 -16.82 -42.63 1.34
N HIS A 284 -16.71 -42.26 2.61
CA HIS A 284 -17.84 -41.72 3.37
C HIS A 284 -18.28 -40.39 2.73
N LYS A 285 -19.60 -40.22 2.54
CA LYS A 285 -20.27 -39.10 1.84
C LYS A 285 -19.89 -37.67 2.30
N ASN A 286 -19.14 -37.51 3.40
CA ASN A 286 -18.72 -36.22 3.97
C ASN A 286 -17.20 -35.97 3.92
N ASP A 287 -16.40 -36.88 3.35
CA ASP A 287 -14.96 -36.69 3.13
C ASP A 287 -14.71 -35.98 1.79
N SER A 288 -14.78 -34.66 1.76
CA SER A 288 -14.45 -33.89 0.55
C SER A 288 -12.94 -33.75 0.37
N SER A 289 -12.26 -34.86 0.12
CA SER A 289 -10.83 -34.87 -0.15
C SER A 289 -10.53 -34.18 -1.49
N CYS A 290 -9.98 -32.97 -1.44
CA CYS A 290 -9.73 -32.16 -2.62
C CYS A 290 -8.34 -32.44 -3.22
N SER A 291 -8.28 -32.79 -4.51
CA SER A 291 -7.04 -33.08 -5.26
C SER A 291 -6.68 -32.00 -6.29
N TYR A 292 -7.31 -30.83 -6.23
CA TYR A 292 -7.15 -29.80 -7.27
C TYR A 292 -5.73 -29.23 -7.36
N ALA A 293 -5.17 -29.17 -8.57
CA ALA A 293 -3.90 -28.50 -8.87
C ALA A 293 -4.11 -26.99 -9.09
N ASN A 294 -3.44 -26.17 -8.29
CA ASN A 294 -3.64 -24.73 -8.26
C ASN A 294 -2.63 -23.97 -9.13
N PRO A 295 -2.95 -22.74 -9.55
CA PRO A 295 -2.00 -21.86 -10.24
C PRO A 295 -0.72 -21.57 -9.44
N ALA A 296 0.29 -21.04 -10.14
CA ALA A 296 1.61 -20.75 -9.61
C ALA A 296 1.65 -19.72 -8.46
N PHE A 297 0.76 -18.74 -8.46
CA PHE A 297 0.66 -17.73 -7.41
C PHE A 297 -0.17 -18.18 -6.19
N ALA A 298 -0.82 -19.35 -6.27
CA ALA A 298 -1.86 -19.74 -5.33
C ALA A 298 -1.29 -20.33 -4.03
N ARG A 299 -1.51 -19.62 -2.93
CA ARG A 299 -1.24 -20.05 -1.55
C ARG A 299 -2.39 -20.89 -0.97
N PHE A 300 -3.60 -20.72 -1.51
CA PHE A 300 -4.81 -21.43 -1.11
C PHE A 300 -5.48 -22.06 -2.32
N CYS A 301 -6.18 -23.18 -2.09
CA CYS A 301 -6.92 -23.91 -3.10
C CYS A 301 -8.12 -23.09 -3.57
N GLU A 302 -8.20 -22.82 -4.87
CA GLU A 302 -9.29 -22.02 -5.44
C GLU A 302 -10.66 -22.73 -5.37
N ILE A 303 -10.69 -24.04 -5.11
CA ILE A 303 -11.93 -24.85 -5.05
C ILE A 303 -12.45 -24.99 -3.62
N CYS A 304 -11.59 -25.30 -2.64
CA CYS A 304 -12.00 -25.62 -1.27
C CYS A 304 -11.46 -24.66 -0.20
N GLY A 305 -10.62 -23.69 -0.56
CA GLY A 305 -10.11 -22.65 0.35
C GLY A 305 -9.00 -23.11 1.31
N LYS A 306 -8.66 -24.40 1.35
CA LYS A 306 -7.56 -24.93 2.17
C LYS A 306 -6.19 -24.50 1.62
N PRO A 307 -5.12 -24.44 2.43
CA PRO A 307 -3.76 -24.17 1.94
C PRO A 307 -3.35 -25.12 0.80
N THR A 308 -2.50 -24.65 -0.09
CA THR A 308 -1.84 -25.52 -1.07
C THR A 308 -0.58 -26.16 -0.47
N LEU A 309 -0.09 -27.23 -1.10
CA LEU A 309 1.17 -27.86 -0.67
C LEU A 309 2.33 -26.88 -0.68
N TYR A 310 2.44 -26.03 -1.70
CA TYR A 310 3.53 -25.06 -1.77
C TYR A 310 3.45 -24.01 -0.66
N ASN A 311 2.23 -23.63 -0.24
CA ASN A 311 2.06 -22.76 0.92
C ASN A 311 2.46 -23.46 2.21
N THR A 312 2.04 -24.72 2.41
CA THR A 312 2.42 -25.48 3.61
C THR A 312 3.93 -25.74 3.71
N LEU A 313 4.63 -25.77 2.58
CA LEU A 313 6.08 -25.95 2.49
C LEU A 313 6.86 -24.62 2.52
N GLY A 314 6.18 -23.47 2.62
CA GLY A 314 6.83 -22.17 2.72
C GLY A 314 7.50 -21.68 1.44
N PHE A 315 7.03 -22.10 0.26
CA PHE A 315 7.61 -21.66 -1.02
C PHE A 315 7.14 -20.28 -1.50
N PHE A 316 6.21 -19.65 -0.78
CA PHE A 316 5.69 -18.33 -1.11
C PHE A 316 6.02 -17.33 -0.01
N ARG A 317 6.26 -16.08 -0.41
CA ARG A 317 6.28 -14.96 0.54
C ARG A 317 4.87 -14.64 1.04
N GLU A 318 4.78 -13.96 2.18
CA GLU A 318 3.49 -13.47 2.69
C GLU A 318 2.85 -12.48 1.70
N TRP A 319 1.58 -12.66 1.37
CA TRP A 319 0.92 -11.83 0.35
C TRP A 319 0.76 -10.37 0.80
N GLN A 320 0.72 -10.13 2.11
CA GLN A 320 0.64 -8.82 2.74
C GLN A 320 1.86 -7.96 2.40
N GLU A 321 3.03 -8.58 2.20
CA GLU A 321 4.23 -7.87 1.77
C GLU A 321 4.03 -7.23 0.41
N ILE A 322 3.31 -7.89 -0.50
CA ILE A 322 3.00 -7.40 -1.83
C ILE A 322 1.82 -6.40 -1.78
N TYR A 323 0.80 -6.70 -0.98
CA TYR A 323 -0.41 -5.89 -0.91
C TYR A 323 -0.17 -4.46 -0.38
N TYR A 324 0.69 -4.37 0.64
CA TYR A 324 1.00 -3.09 1.30
C TYR A 324 2.25 -2.42 0.74
N SER A 325 3.06 -3.11 -0.08
CA SER A 325 4.18 -2.47 -0.76
C SER A 325 3.71 -1.63 -1.94
N ASP A 326 4.26 -0.43 -2.07
CA ASP A 326 4.28 0.30 -3.33
C ASP A 326 5.72 0.72 -3.65
N LYS A 327 6.05 0.69 -4.94
CA LYS A 327 7.31 1.24 -5.45
C LYS A 327 7.10 2.73 -5.68
N ILE A 328 7.70 3.55 -4.82
CA ILE A 328 7.87 5.01 -5.01
C ILE A 328 9.23 5.24 -5.65
#